data_AF-A0A2R6W185-F1
#
_entry.id   AF-A0A2R6W185-F1
#
_cell.length_a   1.000
_cell.length_b   1.000
_cell.length_c   1.000
_cell.angle_alpha   90.00
_cell.angle_beta   90.00
_cell.angle_gamma   90.00
#
_symmetry.space_group_name_H-M   'P 1'
#
loop_
_entity.id
_entity.type
_entity.pdbx_description
1 polymer ?
#
loop_
_entity_poly.entity_id
_entity_poly.type
_entity_poly.pdbx_seq_one_letter_code
_entity_poly.pdbx_strand_id
1 'polypeptide(L)'
;MDSAEQQGDESIVWENPDTPANVDDYVFVKGKRMVRPYFFEFICHVKKRWAGKTIVDLFSGEFRQRPREYYIQAVQRGRLRVGGMRVTPLYVVRDSDKISHFVHRHEPPVLAEPVTVLEKTADVITVIKPASVPVHPCGQYRKNTVVGILEAEHKTGQLFPIHRLDRLVSGLLILARNAKTADEFRQEIEGGRVHKQYVAKVKGVFPAHEVALHAAVTYDAREGISTCRVETTTEKDNKGKEACTKFQRLSTDGLHSIVRCEPVTGRTHQIRVHLQHLGHPIANDYLYLQVHPPKRTLEETTADTAARKARSVSNDLSKDNDSGVNITACRKIHITEDTHTPLYSEASSGHARKKTDRQLENQGVGGGTQSVVSCLTDLVSDCHSVEHTSTPDDLAESNCEEGKIKTTEIHPEAVMESDPPKSSSQPFVLDHLCTHCPSLGPSGYKQDDEGLWLHCVRYASASWSYECPLPSWAL
;
A
#
# COMPACT_ATOMS: atom_id res chain seq x y z
N MET A 1 -21.19 -1.49 -45.42
CA MET A 1 -21.12 -0.34 -44.47
C MET A 1 -19.81 -0.34 -43.69
N ASP A 2 -18.89 -1.28 -43.96
CA ASP A 2 -17.71 -1.56 -43.14
C ASP A 2 -16.51 -0.60 -43.34
N SER A 3 -16.53 0.27 -44.35
CA SER A 3 -15.42 1.16 -44.68
C SER A 3 -15.30 2.41 -43.79
N ALA A 4 -16.31 2.70 -42.94
CA ALA A 4 -16.30 3.88 -42.07
C ALA A 4 -15.68 3.63 -40.67
N GLU A 5 -15.76 2.40 -40.13
CA GLU A 5 -15.16 2.09 -38.82
C GLU A 5 -13.64 1.85 -38.88
N GLN A 6 -13.08 1.56 -40.05
CA GLN A 6 -11.61 1.36 -40.20
C GLN A 6 -10.82 2.67 -40.16
N GLN A 7 -11.42 3.80 -40.56
CA GLN A 7 -10.73 5.11 -40.61
C GLN A 7 -10.54 5.79 -39.24
N GLY A 8 -11.09 5.21 -38.16
CA GLY A 8 -10.96 5.76 -36.79
C GLY A 8 -9.79 5.21 -35.97
N ASP A 9 -9.18 4.09 -36.37
CA ASP A 9 -8.17 3.36 -35.55
C ASP A 9 -6.73 3.78 -35.88
N GLU A 10 -6.48 4.37 -37.06
CA GLU A 10 -5.13 4.74 -37.54
C GLU A 10 -4.50 5.96 -36.83
N SER A 11 -5.24 6.67 -35.99
CA SER A 11 -4.73 7.81 -35.20
C SER A 11 -4.49 7.49 -33.73
N ILE A 12 -4.77 6.24 -33.28
CA ILE A 12 -4.64 5.87 -31.87
C ILE A 12 -3.20 5.46 -31.55
N VAL A 13 -2.51 6.30 -30.76
CA VAL A 13 -1.22 5.97 -30.16
C VAL A 13 -1.45 5.06 -28.94
N TRP A 14 -1.05 3.79 -29.07
CA TRP A 14 -1.10 2.82 -27.98
C TRP A 14 0.17 2.89 -27.13
N GLU A 15 0.03 3.34 -25.88
CA GLU A 15 1.13 3.33 -24.91
C GLU A 15 1.34 1.95 -24.29
N ASN A 16 2.56 1.72 -23.82
CA ASN A 16 2.98 0.50 -23.12
C ASN A 16 3.77 0.88 -21.84
N PRO A 17 4.22 -0.09 -21.01
CA PRO A 17 5.00 0.20 -19.80
C PRO A 17 6.26 1.03 -20.05
N ASP A 18 6.89 0.89 -21.22
CA ASP A 18 8.14 1.56 -21.62
C ASP A 18 7.92 2.95 -22.22
N THR A 19 6.66 3.36 -22.43
CA THR A 19 6.33 4.69 -22.93
C THR A 19 6.46 5.70 -21.78
N PRO A 20 7.33 6.72 -21.89
CA PRO A 20 7.59 7.65 -20.78
C PRO A 20 6.45 8.65 -20.56
N ALA A 21 6.34 9.15 -19.35
CA ALA A 21 5.46 10.27 -19.01
C ALA A 21 6.01 11.61 -19.54
N ASN A 22 5.11 12.51 -19.94
CA ASN A 22 5.43 13.83 -20.49
C ASN A 22 4.68 14.94 -19.76
N VAL A 23 5.21 16.17 -19.80
CA VAL A 23 4.56 17.32 -19.13
C VAL A 23 3.16 17.56 -19.68
N ASP A 24 2.99 17.38 -21.00
CA ASP A 24 1.71 17.50 -21.69
C ASP A 24 0.70 16.37 -21.37
N ASP A 25 1.07 15.36 -20.58
CA ASP A 25 0.11 14.39 -20.06
C ASP A 25 -0.75 14.98 -18.93
N TYR A 26 -0.28 16.02 -18.24
CA TYR A 26 -0.93 16.52 -17.03
C TYR A 26 -1.87 17.72 -17.29
N VAL A 27 -2.98 17.74 -16.55
CA VAL A 27 -3.94 18.84 -16.51
C VAL A 27 -4.17 19.22 -15.05
N PHE A 28 -4.07 20.51 -14.73
CA PHE A 28 -4.26 21.00 -13.38
C PHE A 28 -5.64 21.67 -13.25
N VAL A 29 -6.49 21.14 -12.38
CA VAL A 29 -7.86 21.66 -12.16
C VAL A 29 -8.14 21.71 -10.67
N LYS A 30 -8.48 22.89 -10.14
CA LYS A 30 -8.89 23.11 -8.75
C LYS A 30 -7.95 22.46 -7.71
N GLY A 31 -6.64 22.65 -7.88
CA GLY A 31 -5.62 22.09 -6.96
C GLY A 31 -5.38 20.58 -7.12
N LYS A 32 -5.90 19.94 -8.17
CA LYS A 32 -5.67 18.51 -8.47
C LYS A 32 -4.94 18.35 -9.81
N ARG A 33 -3.96 17.44 -9.83
CA ARG A 33 -3.24 16.97 -11.02
C ARG A 33 -3.99 15.77 -11.59
N MET A 34 -4.53 15.95 -12.79
CA MET A 34 -5.18 14.92 -13.60
C MET A 34 -4.23 14.49 -14.72
N VAL A 35 -4.41 13.28 -15.22
CA VAL A 35 -3.72 12.78 -16.42
C VAL A 35 -4.73 12.74 -17.57
N ARG A 36 -4.36 13.26 -18.74
CA ARG A 36 -5.14 13.14 -19.97
C ARG A 36 -5.41 11.65 -20.24
N PRO A 37 -6.67 11.22 -20.45
CA PRO A 37 -6.96 9.84 -20.81
C PRO A 37 -6.14 9.40 -22.03
N TYR A 38 -5.57 8.20 -21.95
CA TYR A 38 -4.66 7.67 -22.96
C TYR A 38 -4.97 6.20 -23.26
N PHE A 39 -4.59 5.74 -24.44
CA PHE A 39 -4.77 4.36 -24.87
C PHE A 39 -3.56 3.53 -24.44
N PHE A 40 -3.78 2.34 -23.88
CA PHE A 40 -2.74 1.53 -23.24
C PHE A 40 -2.90 0.04 -23.57
N GLU A 41 -1.78 -0.63 -23.86
CA GLU A 41 -1.71 -2.09 -24.05
C GLU A 41 -1.32 -2.79 -22.75
N PHE A 42 -2.24 -3.57 -22.18
CA PHE A 42 -1.89 -4.58 -21.17
C PHE A 42 -1.47 -5.87 -21.84
N ILE A 43 -0.28 -6.37 -21.51
CA ILE A 43 0.24 -7.65 -22.00
C ILE A 43 0.29 -8.65 -20.86
N CYS A 44 -0.24 -9.86 -21.07
CA CYS A 44 -0.04 -10.98 -20.16
C CYS A 44 0.17 -12.31 -20.91
N HIS A 45 0.89 -13.23 -20.29
CA HIS A 45 1.00 -14.61 -20.76
C HIS A 45 -0.01 -15.49 -20.03
N VAL A 46 -0.64 -16.40 -20.78
CA VAL A 46 -1.64 -17.31 -20.22
C VAL A 46 -0.99 -18.30 -19.26
N LYS A 47 -1.47 -18.29 -18.01
CA LYS A 47 -1.05 -19.20 -16.95
C LYS A 47 -1.76 -20.55 -17.11
N LYS A 48 -1.12 -21.66 -16.72
CA LYS A 48 -1.71 -23.02 -16.77
C LYS A 48 -3.14 -23.13 -16.21
N ARG A 49 -3.48 -22.41 -15.14
CA ARG A 49 -4.84 -22.39 -14.53
C ARG A 49 -5.92 -21.68 -15.37
N TRP A 50 -5.53 -20.99 -16.43
CA TRP A 50 -6.40 -20.27 -17.36
C TRP A 50 -6.64 -21.03 -18.66
N ALA A 51 -5.72 -21.93 -19.03
CA ALA A 51 -5.84 -22.76 -20.23
C ALA A 51 -7.15 -23.56 -20.23
N GLY A 52 -7.76 -23.70 -21.41
CA GLY A 52 -9.06 -24.38 -21.57
C GLY A 52 -10.30 -23.52 -21.28
N LYS A 53 -10.15 -22.31 -20.74
CA LYS A 53 -11.25 -21.32 -20.67
C LYS A 53 -11.39 -20.59 -22.01
N THR A 54 -12.60 -20.10 -22.34
CA THR A 54 -12.73 -19.09 -23.41
C THR A 54 -12.06 -17.79 -22.97
N ILE A 55 -11.62 -16.97 -23.92
CA ILE A 55 -10.99 -15.68 -23.61
C ILE A 55 -11.93 -14.73 -22.85
N VAL A 56 -13.24 -14.77 -23.14
CA VAL A 56 -14.25 -13.96 -22.43
C VAL A 56 -14.50 -14.48 -21.02
N ASP A 57 -14.58 -15.80 -20.82
CA ASP A 57 -14.83 -16.39 -19.50
C ASP A 57 -13.59 -16.32 -18.60
N LEU A 58 -12.40 -16.39 -19.19
CA LEU A 58 -11.13 -16.04 -18.52
C LEU A 58 -11.20 -14.61 -17.97
N PHE A 59 -11.45 -13.62 -18.84
CA PHE A 59 -11.40 -12.22 -18.42
C PHE A 59 -12.51 -11.86 -17.44
N SER A 60 -13.73 -12.37 -17.67
CA SER A 60 -14.85 -12.19 -16.75
C SER A 60 -14.64 -12.86 -15.38
N GLY A 61 -13.91 -13.99 -15.35
CA GLY A 61 -13.66 -14.75 -14.14
C GLY A 61 -12.52 -14.20 -13.27
N GLU A 62 -11.41 -13.78 -13.88
CA GLU A 62 -10.21 -13.28 -13.17
C GLU A 62 -10.21 -11.74 -13.03
N PHE A 63 -10.69 -10.99 -14.03
CA PHE A 63 -10.61 -9.51 -14.08
C PHE A 63 -11.98 -8.86 -13.88
N ARG A 64 -12.56 -9.01 -12.69
CA ARG A 64 -13.95 -8.59 -12.37
C ARG A 64 -14.21 -7.08 -12.30
N GLN A 65 -13.31 -6.25 -12.83
CA GLN A 65 -13.46 -4.79 -12.86
C GLN A 65 -14.45 -4.31 -13.92
N ARG A 66 -14.75 -5.13 -14.95
CA ARG A 66 -15.69 -4.80 -16.03
C ARG A 66 -16.67 -5.96 -16.25
N PRO A 67 -17.92 -5.67 -16.70
CA PRO A 67 -18.92 -6.71 -16.94
C PRO A 67 -18.51 -7.62 -18.12
N ARG A 68 -19.04 -8.85 -18.14
CA ARG A 68 -18.77 -9.83 -19.23
C ARG A 68 -19.02 -9.25 -20.63
N GLU A 69 -20.06 -8.44 -20.77
CA GLU A 69 -20.44 -7.77 -22.02
C GLU A 69 -19.31 -6.87 -22.58
N TYR A 70 -18.58 -6.16 -21.72
CA TYR A 70 -17.42 -5.36 -22.14
C TYR A 70 -16.34 -6.25 -22.78
N TYR A 71 -16.10 -7.45 -22.25
CA TYR A 71 -15.08 -8.36 -22.80
C TYR A 71 -15.51 -8.97 -24.14
N ILE A 72 -16.81 -9.23 -24.34
CA ILE A 72 -17.34 -9.64 -25.65
C ILE A 72 -17.07 -8.56 -26.69
N GLN A 73 -17.43 -7.30 -26.40
CA GLN A 73 -17.24 -6.17 -27.31
C GLN A 73 -15.75 -5.86 -27.54
N ALA A 74 -14.90 -6.01 -26.52
CA ALA A 74 -13.46 -5.85 -26.65
C ALA A 74 -12.85 -6.89 -27.60
N VAL A 75 -13.29 -8.15 -27.56
CA VAL A 75 -12.86 -9.18 -28.52
C VAL A 75 -13.36 -8.85 -29.94
N GLN A 76 -14.66 -8.58 -30.10
CA GLN A 76 -15.28 -8.28 -31.41
C GLN A 76 -14.62 -7.09 -32.11
N ARG A 77 -14.35 -6.01 -31.38
CA ARG A 77 -13.67 -4.81 -31.91
C ARG A 77 -12.15 -4.96 -32.01
N GLY A 78 -11.59 -6.14 -31.68
CA GLY A 78 -10.16 -6.43 -31.82
C GLY A 78 -9.27 -5.73 -30.79
N ARG A 79 -9.82 -5.32 -29.65
CA ARG A 79 -9.08 -4.80 -28.49
C ARG A 79 -8.59 -5.87 -27.54
N LEU A 80 -9.09 -7.10 -27.67
CA LEU A 80 -8.55 -8.27 -26.99
C LEU A 80 -7.99 -9.22 -28.07
N ARG A 81 -6.67 -9.39 -28.10
CA ARG A 81 -5.93 -10.12 -29.14
C ARG A 81 -5.08 -11.23 -28.52
N VAL A 82 -4.82 -12.29 -29.28
CA VAL A 82 -3.93 -13.40 -28.88
C VAL A 82 -2.85 -13.57 -29.93
N GLY A 83 -1.58 -13.57 -29.52
CA GLY A 83 -0.45 -13.57 -30.46
C GLY A 83 -0.45 -12.39 -31.43
N GLY A 84 -1.03 -11.24 -31.04
CA GLY A 84 -1.26 -10.08 -31.90
C GLY A 84 -2.47 -10.19 -32.84
N MET A 85 -3.06 -11.38 -32.99
CA MET A 85 -4.19 -11.67 -33.88
C MET A 85 -5.54 -11.37 -33.23
N ARG A 86 -6.53 -10.92 -34.02
CA ARG A 86 -7.93 -10.87 -33.59
C ARG A 86 -8.45 -12.31 -33.42
N VAL A 87 -9.25 -12.54 -32.37
CA VAL A 87 -9.86 -13.83 -32.05
C VAL A 87 -11.38 -13.69 -31.91
N THR A 88 -12.10 -14.81 -31.83
CA THR A 88 -13.55 -14.80 -31.54
C THR A 88 -13.80 -14.86 -30.02
N PRO A 89 -14.99 -14.44 -29.52
CA PRO A 89 -15.35 -14.59 -28.11
C PRO A 89 -15.28 -16.02 -27.58
N LEU A 90 -15.38 -17.02 -28.46
CA LEU A 90 -15.31 -18.45 -28.18
C LEU A 90 -13.88 -19.02 -28.21
N TYR A 91 -12.87 -18.20 -28.50
CA TYR A 91 -11.48 -18.66 -28.55
C TYR A 91 -11.04 -19.23 -27.20
N VAL A 92 -10.63 -20.49 -27.19
CA VAL A 92 -10.13 -21.20 -26.01
C VAL A 92 -8.64 -20.94 -25.87
N VAL A 93 -8.23 -20.32 -24.75
CA VAL A 93 -6.84 -19.95 -24.52
C VAL A 93 -5.97 -21.18 -24.20
N ARG A 94 -4.72 -21.14 -24.65
CA ARG A 94 -3.70 -22.18 -24.49
C ARG A 94 -2.61 -21.71 -23.55
N ASP A 95 -1.89 -22.65 -22.93
CA ASP A 95 -0.76 -22.32 -22.07
C ASP A 95 0.30 -21.50 -22.84
N SER A 96 0.89 -20.50 -22.20
CA SER A 96 1.87 -19.56 -22.78
C SER A 96 1.38 -18.59 -23.89
N ASP A 97 0.11 -18.63 -24.31
CA ASP A 97 -0.47 -17.63 -25.22
C ASP A 97 -0.18 -16.19 -24.73
N LYS A 98 0.30 -15.31 -25.62
CA LYS A 98 0.44 -13.87 -25.33
C LYS A 98 -0.90 -13.19 -25.61
N ILE A 99 -1.54 -12.66 -24.57
CA ILE A 99 -2.76 -11.83 -24.69
C ILE A 99 -2.38 -10.35 -24.62
N SER A 100 -2.91 -9.58 -25.55
CA SER A 100 -2.86 -8.11 -25.54
C SER A 100 -4.27 -7.55 -25.33
N HIS A 101 -4.45 -6.71 -24.30
CA HIS A 101 -5.69 -6.00 -24.01
C HIS A 101 -5.50 -4.49 -24.11
N PHE A 102 -6.04 -3.95 -25.18
CA PHE A 102 -6.01 -2.54 -25.55
C PHE A 102 -7.16 -1.79 -24.86
N VAL A 103 -6.85 -0.85 -23.96
CA VAL A 103 -7.85 -0.11 -23.18
C VAL A 103 -7.63 1.40 -23.22
N HIS A 104 -8.72 2.17 -23.14
CA HIS A 104 -8.62 3.58 -22.80
C HIS A 104 -8.55 3.72 -21.28
N ARG A 105 -7.45 4.29 -20.78
CA ARG A 105 -7.08 4.36 -19.37
C ARG A 105 -7.35 5.75 -18.80
N HIS A 106 -7.89 5.76 -17.58
CA HIS A 106 -8.22 6.94 -16.81
C HIS A 106 -7.56 6.78 -15.44
N GLU A 107 -6.58 7.64 -15.11
CA GLU A 107 -5.92 7.60 -13.81
C GLU A 107 -6.67 8.49 -12.81
N PRO A 108 -6.79 8.09 -11.52
CA PRO A 108 -7.36 8.95 -10.50
C PRO A 108 -6.59 10.27 -10.35
N PRO A 109 -7.29 11.39 -10.08
CA PRO A 109 -6.63 12.65 -9.77
C PRO A 109 -5.88 12.55 -8.44
N VAL A 110 -4.74 13.24 -8.38
CA VAL A 110 -3.94 13.43 -7.16
C VAL A 110 -3.87 14.93 -6.84
N LEU A 111 -3.37 15.31 -5.66
CA LEU A 111 -3.08 16.72 -5.34
C LEU A 111 -2.06 17.30 -6.32
N ALA A 112 -2.20 18.60 -6.62
CA ALA A 112 -1.32 19.32 -7.55
C ALA A 112 0.01 19.78 -6.94
N GLU A 113 0.29 19.44 -5.68
CA GLU A 113 1.56 19.75 -5.02
C GLU A 113 2.76 19.22 -5.84
N PRO A 114 3.84 19.99 -5.96
CA PRO A 114 5.02 19.59 -6.71
C PRO A 114 5.77 18.46 -6.01
N VAL A 115 6.50 17.66 -6.79
CA VAL A 115 7.50 16.73 -6.25
C VAL A 115 8.81 17.50 -6.10
N THR A 116 8.97 18.19 -4.98
CA THR A 116 10.17 19.02 -4.74
C THR A 116 11.42 18.15 -4.63
N VAL A 117 12.38 18.34 -5.54
CA VAL A 117 13.71 17.74 -5.43
C VAL A 117 14.51 18.45 -4.34
N LEU A 118 15.07 17.69 -3.41
CA LEU A 118 15.91 18.18 -2.31
C LEU A 118 17.39 18.08 -2.67
N GLU A 119 17.82 16.90 -3.11
CA GLU A 119 19.21 16.60 -3.46
C GLU A 119 19.25 15.73 -4.71
N LYS A 120 20.28 15.91 -5.55
CA LYS A 120 20.51 15.11 -6.75
C LYS A 120 22.00 14.86 -6.93
N THR A 121 22.45 13.66 -6.60
CA THR A 121 23.84 13.21 -6.74
C THR A 121 24.01 12.32 -7.98
N ALA A 122 25.18 11.72 -8.16
CA ALA A 122 25.40 10.70 -9.19
C ALA A 122 24.49 9.47 -8.99
N ASP A 123 24.33 9.04 -7.73
CA ASP A 123 23.74 7.74 -7.37
C ASP A 123 22.31 7.82 -6.84
N VAL A 124 21.91 8.96 -6.25
CA VAL A 124 20.56 9.15 -5.69
C VAL A 124 19.93 10.48 -6.10
N ILE A 125 18.60 10.52 -6.05
CA ILE A 125 17.80 11.74 -6.00
C ILE A 125 16.85 11.62 -4.80
N THR A 126 16.78 12.66 -3.97
CA THR A 126 15.88 12.74 -2.82
C THR A 126 14.81 13.78 -3.08
N VAL A 127 13.57 13.48 -2.70
CA VAL A 127 12.42 14.34 -2.98
C VAL A 127 11.48 14.42 -1.79
N ILE A 128 10.76 15.53 -1.68
CA ILE A 128 9.53 15.59 -0.89
C ILE A 128 8.42 14.97 -1.73
N LYS A 129 7.97 13.78 -1.33
CA LYS A 129 6.75 13.17 -1.87
C LYS A 129 5.53 13.95 -1.34
N PRO A 130 4.68 14.53 -2.21
CA PRO A 130 3.41 15.09 -1.79
C PRO A 130 2.42 14.01 -1.34
N ALA A 131 1.42 14.40 -0.55
CA ALA A 131 0.33 13.49 -0.18
C ALA A 131 -0.52 13.12 -1.42
N SER A 132 -1.33 12.07 -1.30
CA SER A 132 -2.16 11.45 -2.36
C SER A 132 -1.45 10.83 -3.58
N VAL A 133 -0.18 11.13 -3.87
CA VAL A 133 0.57 10.60 -5.02
C VAL A 133 1.23 9.26 -4.69
N PRO A 134 1.03 8.15 -5.44
CA PRO A 134 1.79 6.91 -5.27
C PRO A 134 3.26 7.04 -5.70
N VAL A 135 4.16 6.24 -5.14
CA VAL A 135 5.60 6.29 -5.46
C VAL A 135 5.90 5.85 -6.91
N HIS A 136 5.38 4.69 -7.31
CA HIS A 136 5.65 4.04 -8.60
C HIS A 136 4.35 3.52 -9.22
N PRO A 137 4.32 3.15 -10.52
CA PRO A 137 3.14 2.60 -11.19
C PRO A 137 2.52 1.43 -10.43
N CYS A 138 1.29 1.59 -9.95
CA CYS A 138 0.57 0.58 -9.19
C CYS A 138 -0.94 0.73 -9.34
N GLY A 139 -1.65 -0.40 -9.48
CA GLY A 139 -3.10 -0.41 -9.66
C GLY A 139 -3.55 0.47 -10.83
N GLN A 140 -4.34 1.51 -10.53
CA GLN A 140 -4.87 2.43 -11.53
C GLN A 140 -3.85 3.50 -11.98
N TYR A 141 -2.76 3.71 -11.23
CA TYR A 141 -1.78 4.78 -11.48
C TYR A 141 -0.58 4.30 -12.31
N ARG A 142 -0.07 5.17 -13.18
CA ARG A 142 1.20 5.01 -13.91
C ARG A 142 1.87 6.37 -14.07
N LYS A 143 1.22 7.32 -14.75
CA LYS A 143 1.74 8.68 -14.93
C LYS A 143 1.57 9.52 -13.66
N ASN A 144 0.42 9.42 -12.98
CA ASN A 144 0.18 10.08 -11.68
C ASN A 144 0.92 9.34 -10.55
N THR A 145 2.25 9.30 -10.60
CA THR A 145 3.16 8.71 -9.61
C THR A 145 4.40 9.57 -9.46
N VAL A 146 5.12 9.45 -8.35
CA VAL A 146 6.36 10.23 -8.13
C VAL A 146 7.37 10.00 -9.24
N VAL A 147 7.60 8.74 -9.63
CA VAL A 147 8.52 8.42 -10.74
C VAL A 147 8.02 9.00 -12.07
N GLY A 148 6.72 8.89 -12.39
CA GLY A 148 6.17 9.44 -13.63
C GLY A 148 6.19 10.97 -13.70
N ILE A 149 5.99 11.65 -12.56
CA ILE A 149 6.09 13.11 -12.49
C ILE A 149 7.54 13.56 -12.66
N LEU A 150 8.50 12.90 -12.00
CA LEU A 150 9.94 13.20 -12.14
C LEU A 150 10.47 12.90 -13.55
N GLU A 151 10.02 11.81 -14.18
CA GLU A 151 10.36 11.49 -15.57
C GLU A 151 9.86 12.58 -16.53
N ALA A 152 8.62 13.04 -16.34
CA ALA A 152 8.00 14.07 -17.15
C ALA A 152 8.67 15.44 -16.98
N GLU A 153 8.79 15.92 -15.74
CA GLU A 153 9.17 17.29 -15.39
C GLU A 153 10.69 17.49 -15.31
N HIS A 154 11.44 16.49 -14.82
CA HIS A 154 12.89 16.61 -14.55
C HIS A 154 13.77 15.74 -15.45
N LYS A 155 13.18 14.99 -16.40
CA LYS A 155 13.87 14.10 -17.35
C LYS A 155 14.92 13.20 -16.67
N THR A 156 14.56 12.61 -15.52
CA THR A 156 15.49 11.88 -14.65
C THR A 156 16.05 10.60 -15.26
N GLY A 157 15.42 10.07 -16.31
CA GLY A 157 15.60 8.70 -16.75
C GLY A 157 15.02 7.72 -15.73
N GLN A 158 15.42 6.45 -15.84
CA GLN A 158 14.98 5.39 -14.95
C GLN A 158 15.42 5.65 -13.50
N LEU A 159 14.46 5.60 -12.57
CA LEU A 159 14.69 5.70 -11.14
C LEU A 159 14.23 4.43 -10.43
N PHE A 160 14.94 4.07 -9.36
CA PHE A 160 14.75 2.86 -8.60
C PHE A 160 14.38 3.23 -7.15
N PRO A 161 13.08 3.17 -6.76
CA PRO A 161 12.68 3.43 -5.39
C PRO A 161 13.30 2.41 -4.43
N ILE A 162 14.05 2.90 -3.43
CA ILE A 162 14.68 2.04 -2.41
C ILE A 162 13.73 1.71 -1.25
N HIS A 163 12.73 2.55 -1.05
CA HIS A 163 11.61 2.33 -0.14
C HIS A 163 10.33 2.88 -0.76
N ARG A 164 9.18 2.60 -0.14
CA ARG A 164 7.88 3.17 -0.50
C ARG A 164 7.25 3.86 0.70
N LEU A 165 6.58 4.98 0.44
CA LEU A 165 5.62 5.59 1.34
C LEU A 165 4.21 5.25 0.85
N ASP A 166 3.26 5.14 1.77
CA ASP A 166 1.84 4.96 1.42
C ASP A 166 1.34 6.15 0.58
N ARG A 167 0.32 5.92 -0.25
CA ARG A 167 -0.23 6.96 -1.16
C ARG A 167 -0.53 8.27 -0.41
N LEU A 168 -1.16 8.19 0.76
CA LEU A 168 -1.58 9.32 1.59
C LEU A 168 -0.46 9.95 2.44
N VAL A 169 0.67 9.28 2.62
CA VAL A 169 1.79 9.74 3.46
C VAL A 169 2.68 10.68 2.65
N SER A 170 3.09 11.80 3.23
CA SER A 170 3.98 12.79 2.59
C SER A 170 5.43 12.67 3.11
N GLY A 171 6.35 13.42 2.52
CA GLY A 171 7.70 13.63 3.04
C GLY A 171 8.79 12.89 2.28
N LEU A 172 9.95 12.70 2.93
CA LEU A 172 11.17 12.24 2.30
C LEU A 172 11.00 10.89 1.58
N LEU A 173 11.35 10.89 0.29
CA LEU A 173 11.52 9.70 -0.52
C LEU A 173 12.89 9.73 -1.19
N ILE A 174 13.65 8.64 -1.04
CA ILE A 174 14.94 8.44 -1.70
C ILE A 174 14.73 7.51 -2.90
N LEU A 175 15.28 7.90 -4.05
CA LEU A 175 15.25 7.15 -5.30
C LEU A 175 16.69 6.96 -5.78
N ALA A 176 17.13 5.72 -5.96
CA ALA A 176 18.42 5.44 -6.58
C ALA A 176 18.37 5.66 -8.10
N ARG A 177 19.48 6.10 -8.68
CA ARG A 177 19.63 6.38 -10.12
C ARG A 177 20.18 5.19 -10.91
N ASN A 178 20.59 4.13 -10.22
CA ASN A 178 21.07 2.89 -10.80
C ASN A 178 20.66 1.68 -9.92
N ALA A 179 20.63 0.48 -10.51
CA ALA A 179 20.17 -0.72 -9.83
C ALA A 179 21.10 -1.21 -8.70
N LYS A 180 22.41 -0.94 -8.77
CA LYS A 180 23.40 -1.34 -7.76
C LYS A 180 23.19 -0.57 -6.45
N THR A 181 23.16 0.76 -6.51
CA THR A 181 22.81 1.61 -5.38
C THR A 181 21.42 1.28 -4.84
N ALA A 182 20.46 0.97 -5.73
CA ALA A 182 19.13 0.57 -5.28
C ALA A 182 19.14 -0.70 -4.41
N ASP A 183 20.06 -1.62 -4.69
CA ASP A 183 20.23 -2.87 -3.96
C ASP A 183 20.96 -2.66 -2.62
N GLU A 184 22.05 -1.91 -2.63
CA GLU A 184 22.83 -1.52 -1.44
C GLU A 184 21.93 -0.91 -0.36
N PHE A 185 21.11 0.08 -0.72
CA PHE A 185 20.15 0.69 0.21
C PHE A 185 19.04 -0.28 0.65
N ARG A 186 18.54 -1.17 -0.22
CA ARG A 186 17.55 -2.18 0.16
C ARG A 186 18.11 -3.15 1.20
N GLN A 187 19.34 -3.63 1.01
CA GLN A 187 20.04 -4.50 1.96
C GLN A 187 20.24 -3.83 3.34
N GLU A 188 20.46 -2.51 3.40
CA GLU A 188 20.54 -1.78 4.68
C GLU A 188 19.17 -1.66 5.37
N ILE A 189 18.11 -1.37 4.62
CA ILE A 189 16.74 -1.27 5.15
C ILE A 189 16.23 -2.63 5.63
N GLU A 190 16.42 -3.70 4.84
CA GLU A 190 16.03 -5.07 5.16
C GLU A 190 16.84 -5.63 6.35
N GLY A 191 18.14 -5.30 6.42
CA GLY A 191 18.99 -5.61 7.56
C GLY A 191 18.77 -4.76 8.81
N GLY A 192 17.76 -3.88 8.82
CA GLY A 192 17.42 -3.06 9.99
C GLY A 192 18.45 -1.98 10.36
N ARG A 193 19.41 -1.68 9.48
CA ARG A 193 20.54 -0.74 9.73
C ARG A 193 20.17 0.74 9.52
N VAL A 194 18.90 1.02 9.22
CA VAL A 194 18.41 2.34 8.83
C VAL A 194 17.39 2.88 9.82
N HIS A 195 17.77 3.95 10.50
CA HIS A 195 16.91 4.76 11.34
C HIS A 195 15.91 5.54 10.48
N LYS A 196 14.65 5.52 10.91
CA LYS A 196 13.51 6.11 10.22
C LYS A 196 12.84 7.09 11.17
N GLN A 197 12.59 8.32 10.74
CA GLN A 197 11.88 9.32 11.53
C GLN A 197 10.69 9.88 10.77
N TYR A 198 9.56 9.93 11.45
CA TYR A 198 8.31 10.51 10.97
C TYR A 198 7.78 11.53 11.98
N VAL A 199 6.90 12.42 11.55
CA VAL A 199 6.01 13.18 12.44
C VAL A 199 4.56 12.89 12.12
N ALA A 200 3.72 12.87 13.15
CA ALA A 200 2.29 12.64 13.05
C ALA A 200 1.49 13.65 13.89
N LYS A 201 0.35 14.12 13.40
CA LYS A 201 -0.61 14.91 14.19
C LYS A 201 -1.75 14.01 14.67
N VAL A 202 -1.80 13.77 15.98
CA VAL A 202 -2.69 12.79 16.62
C VAL A 202 -3.77 13.45 17.47
N LYS A 203 -4.86 12.73 17.77
CA LYS A 203 -5.91 13.22 18.68
C LYS A 203 -5.47 13.16 20.15
N GLY A 204 -5.89 14.17 20.91
CA GLY A 204 -5.63 14.31 22.33
C GLY A 204 -4.20 14.72 22.68
N VAL A 205 -3.93 14.75 23.98
CA VAL A 205 -2.59 15.03 24.54
C VAL A 205 -1.84 13.70 24.68
N PHE A 206 -0.88 13.45 23.78
CA PHE A 206 0.00 12.28 23.85
C PHE A 206 0.91 12.36 25.09
N PRO A 207 1.34 11.25 25.70
CA PRO A 207 2.29 11.25 26.82
C PRO A 207 3.51 12.16 26.62
N ALA A 208 3.98 12.77 27.71
CA ALA A 208 5.13 13.69 27.67
C ALA A 208 6.48 12.95 27.54
N HIS A 209 6.57 11.74 28.07
CA HIS A 209 7.74 10.87 28.02
C HIS A 209 7.78 10.02 26.73
N GLU A 210 8.93 9.44 26.40
CA GLU A 210 9.07 8.50 25.28
C GLU A 210 8.25 7.23 25.55
N VAL A 211 7.41 6.84 24.60
CA VAL A 211 6.61 5.61 24.63
C VAL A 211 7.12 4.67 23.54
N ALA A 212 7.66 3.52 23.93
CA ALA A 212 7.99 2.43 23.00
C ALA A 212 6.87 1.39 23.01
N LEU A 213 6.20 1.20 21.86
CA LEU A 213 5.20 0.14 21.71
C LEU A 213 5.79 -1.03 20.94
N HIS A 214 5.84 -2.19 21.61
CA HIS A 214 6.09 -3.50 21.01
C HIS A 214 4.75 -4.23 20.87
N ALA A 215 4.32 -4.46 19.63
CA ALA A 215 3.05 -5.14 19.33
C ALA A 215 3.17 -5.89 18.01
N ALA A 216 2.53 -7.05 17.90
CA ALA A 216 2.44 -7.77 16.64
C ALA A 216 1.41 -7.07 15.73
N VAL A 217 1.76 -6.87 14.45
CA VAL A 217 0.91 -6.25 13.44
C VAL A 217 0.47 -7.28 12.40
N THR A 218 -0.83 -7.34 12.14
CA THR A 218 -1.46 -8.20 11.13
C THR A 218 -2.14 -7.33 10.09
N TYR A 219 -1.73 -7.43 8.82
CA TYR A 219 -2.36 -6.72 7.71
C TYR A 219 -3.42 -7.61 7.04
N ASP A 220 -4.66 -7.14 6.97
CA ASP A 220 -5.72 -7.74 6.17
C ASP A 220 -5.68 -7.13 4.75
N ALA A 221 -5.25 -7.91 3.77
CA ALA A 221 -5.14 -7.47 2.38
C ALA A 221 -6.49 -7.36 1.65
N ARG A 222 -7.57 -7.94 2.19
CA ARG A 222 -8.93 -7.85 1.64
C ARG A 222 -9.60 -6.55 2.09
N GLU A 223 -9.48 -6.22 3.37
CA GLU A 223 -10.07 -5.01 3.97
C GLU A 223 -9.13 -3.80 3.90
N GLY A 224 -7.86 -4.00 3.51
CA GLY A 224 -6.86 -2.94 3.34
C GLY A 224 -6.41 -2.29 4.65
N ILE A 225 -6.57 -2.98 5.78
CA ILE A 225 -6.36 -2.43 7.12
C ILE A 225 -5.43 -3.33 7.95
N SER A 226 -4.57 -2.72 8.76
CA SER A 226 -3.78 -3.43 9.76
C SER A 226 -4.46 -3.41 11.12
N THR A 227 -4.36 -4.50 11.86
CA THR A 227 -4.67 -4.60 13.29
C THR A 227 -3.38 -4.83 14.07
N CYS A 228 -3.34 -4.49 15.37
CA CYS A 228 -2.22 -4.86 16.22
C CYS A 228 -2.67 -5.43 17.56
N ARG A 229 -1.83 -6.28 18.14
CA ARG A 229 -2.02 -6.93 19.43
C ARG A 229 -0.71 -6.91 20.21
N VAL A 230 -0.78 -6.51 21.48
CA VAL A 230 0.33 -6.75 22.43
C VAL A 230 0.26 -8.21 22.85
N GLU A 231 1.40 -8.90 22.86
CA GLU A 231 1.46 -10.30 23.22
C GLU A 231 1.17 -10.50 24.71
N THR A 232 0.04 -11.12 25.02
CA THR A 232 -0.20 -11.75 26.32
C THR A 232 0.25 -13.20 26.25
N THR A 233 0.89 -13.69 27.31
CA THR A 233 1.67 -14.94 27.41
C THR A 233 0.90 -16.26 27.18
N THR A 234 -0.33 -16.22 26.65
CA THR A 234 -1.28 -17.34 26.61
C THR A 234 -1.83 -17.69 25.23
N GLU A 235 -1.62 -16.89 24.18
CA GLU A 235 -2.16 -17.16 22.83
C GLU A 235 -1.07 -17.62 21.84
N LYS A 236 -0.97 -18.94 21.62
CA LYS A 236 -0.02 -19.54 20.66
C LYS A 236 -0.34 -19.29 19.18
N ASP A 237 -1.49 -18.72 18.86
CA ASP A 237 -1.96 -18.46 17.50
C ASP A 237 -1.80 -16.98 17.06
N ASN A 238 -0.73 -16.32 17.51
CA ASN A 238 -0.47 -14.93 17.13
C ASN A 238 0.02 -14.83 15.67
N LYS A 239 -0.90 -14.65 14.73
CA LYS A 239 -0.63 -14.53 13.28
C LYS A 239 0.00 -13.19 12.84
N GLY A 240 0.29 -12.30 13.78
CA GLY A 240 0.89 -10.99 13.50
C GLY A 240 2.42 -11.06 13.39
N LYS A 241 3.02 -10.14 12.64
CA LYS A 241 4.47 -9.99 12.58
C LYS A 241 4.93 -8.96 13.62
N GLU A 242 5.97 -9.28 14.39
CA GLU A 242 6.51 -8.38 15.41
C GLU A 242 6.78 -6.98 14.84
N ALA A 243 6.38 -5.95 15.59
CA ALA A 243 6.63 -4.56 15.28
C ALA A 243 6.98 -3.73 16.52
N CYS A 244 7.91 -2.80 16.35
CA CYS A 244 8.31 -1.82 17.37
C CYS A 244 8.34 -0.41 16.80
N THR A 245 7.72 0.54 17.49
CA THR A 245 7.81 1.98 17.21
C THR A 245 8.00 2.75 18.50
N LYS A 246 8.97 3.68 18.51
CA LYS A 246 9.11 4.68 19.57
C LYS A 246 8.36 5.96 19.22
N PHE A 247 7.79 6.59 20.22
CA PHE A 247 6.99 7.80 20.09
C PHE A 247 7.42 8.84 21.12
N GLN A 248 7.64 10.08 20.68
CA GLN A 248 7.91 11.21 21.57
C GLN A 248 7.03 12.40 21.17
N ARG A 249 6.25 12.95 22.10
CA ARG A 249 5.52 14.20 21.86
C ARG A 249 6.50 15.35 21.68
N LEU A 250 6.31 16.13 20.61
CA LEU A 250 7.04 17.36 20.32
C LEU A 250 6.27 18.59 20.82
N SER A 251 4.97 18.66 20.53
CA SER A 251 4.10 19.78 20.92
C SER A 251 2.64 19.33 21.09
N THR A 252 1.79 20.19 21.66
CA THR A 252 0.34 19.99 21.75
C THR A 252 -0.40 21.33 21.82
N ASP A 253 -1.60 21.36 21.24
CA ASP A 253 -2.58 22.46 21.38
C ASP A 253 -3.67 22.15 22.43
N GLY A 254 -3.55 21.02 23.15
CA GLY A 254 -4.55 20.50 24.09
C GLY A 254 -5.62 19.60 23.46
N LEU A 255 -5.89 19.74 22.16
CA LEU A 255 -6.84 18.91 21.39
C LEU A 255 -6.12 17.85 20.53
N HIS A 256 -4.90 18.16 20.11
CA HIS A 256 -4.01 17.35 19.30
C HIS A 256 -2.58 17.40 19.83
N SER A 257 -1.76 16.45 19.41
CA SER A 257 -0.32 16.46 19.64
C SER A 257 0.45 16.25 18.34
N ILE A 258 1.60 16.89 18.21
CA ILE A 258 2.60 16.52 17.20
C ILE A 258 3.54 15.51 17.85
N VAL A 259 3.70 14.35 17.23
CA VAL A 259 4.45 13.20 17.77
C VAL A 259 5.51 12.77 16.77
N ARG A 260 6.77 12.74 17.21
CA ARG A 260 7.87 12.09 16.49
C ARG A 260 7.69 10.58 16.60
N CYS A 261 7.73 9.89 15.47
CA CYS A 261 7.53 8.44 15.39
C CYS A 261 8.78 7.80 14.76
N GLU A 262 9.39 6.85 15.46
CA GLU A 262 10.58 6.12 15.01
C GLU A 262 10.26 4.63 14.90
N PRO A 263 9.80 4.14 13.73
CA PRO A 263 9.51 2.73 13.53
C PRO A 263 10.82 1.95 13.36
N VAL A 264 11.15 1.11 14.34
CA VAL A 264 12.33 0.21 14.28
C VAL A 264 12.12 -0.82 13.18
N THR A 265 10.96 -1.48 13.19
CA THR A 265 10.50 -2.38 12.11
C THR A 265 9.84 -1.61 10.96
N GLY A 266 9.31 -2.32 9.96
CA GLY A 266 8.57 -1.72 8.84
C GLY A 266 7.40 -2.59 8.39
N ARG A 267 6.28 -2.56 9.12
CA ARG A 267 5.03 -3.25 8.75
C ARG A 267 4.02 -2.28 8.10
N THR A 268 3.15 -2.79 7.24
CA THR A 268 2.08 -1.99 6.59
C THR A 268 1.25 -1.27 7.65
N HIS A 269 1.07 0.05 7.48
CA HIS A 269 0.35 0.93 8.41
C HIS A 269 0.84 0.91 9.88
N GLN A 270 2.05 0.45 10.18
CA GLN A 270 2.55 0.24 11.55
C GLN A 270 2.37 1.46 12.46
N ILE A 271 2.80 2.64 12.05
CA ILE A 271 2.66 3.88 12.83
C ILE A 271 1.17 4.18 13.10
N ARG A 272 0.32 4.05 12.07
CA ARG A 272 -1.11 4.36 12.12
C ARG A 272 -1.85 3.49 13.14
N VAL A 273 -1.62 2.17 13.07
CA VAL A 273 -2.26 1.21 13.98
C VAL A 273 -1.67 1.24 15.40
N HIS A 274 -0.37 1.47 15.56
CA HIS A 274 0.25 1.67 16.89
C HIS A 274 -0.32 2.91 17.60
N LEU A 275 -0.43 4.04 16.89
CA LEU A 275 -1.01 5.27 17.43
C LEU A 275 -2.50 5.09 17.79
N GLN A 276 -3.27 4.40 16.95
CA GLN A 276 -4.67 4.05 17.26
C GLN A 276 -4.79 3.15 18.50
N HIS A 277 -3.89 2.17 18.66
CA HIS A 277 -3.86 1.28 19.81
C HIS A 277 -3.51 2.00 21.12
N LEU A 278 -2.60 2.99 21.07
CA LEU A 278 -2.27 3.86 22.21
C LEU A 278 -3.40 4.86 22.56
N GLY A 279 -4.54 4.82 21.86
CA GLY A 279 -5.67 5.74 22.08
C GLY A 279 -5.51 7.10 21.41
N HIS A 280 -4.44 7.30 20.64
CA HIS A 280 -4.07 8.57 20.00
C HIS A 280 -3.98 8.40 18.46
N PRO A 281 -5.07 8.04 17.76
CA PRO A 281 -5.06 7.89 16.31
C PRO A 281 -4.67 9.21 15.61
N ILE A 282 -4.07 9.10 14.44
CA ILE A 282 -3.75 10.24 13.56
C ILE A 282 -5.06 10.97 13.22
N ALA A 283 -5.08 12.29 13.40
CA ALA A 283 -6.33 13.00 13.64
C ALA A 283 -7.24 13.17 12.42
N ASN A 284 -6.70 12.96 11.21
CA ASN A 284 -7.45 12.88 9.96
C ASN A 284 -7.42 11.47 9.32
N ASP A 285 -7.00 10.43 10.04
CA ASP A 285 -6.93 9.06 9.51
C ASP A 285 -8.29 8.36 9.55
N TYR A 286 -9.13 8.63 8.53
CA TYR A 286 -10.50 8.11 8.45
C TYR A 286 -10.58 6.59 8.68
N LEU A 287 -9.64 5.82 8.11
CA LEU A 287 -9.61 4.35 8.23
C LEU A 287 -9.46 3.88 9.68
N TYR A 288 -8.58 4.53 10.45
CA TYR A 288 -8.29 4.16 11.84
C TYR A 288 -9.16 4.88 12.87
N LEU A 289 -9.82 5.97 12.48
CA LEU A 289 -10.81 6.67 13.32
C LEU A 289 -12.16 5.94 13.38
N GLN A 290 -12.52 5.17 12.35
CA GLN A 290 -13.75 4.36 12.34
C GLN A 290 -13.64 3.06 13.15
N VAL A 291 -12.43 2.56 13.38
CA VAL A 291 -12.21 1.34 14.17
C VAL A 291 -12.09 1.70 15.64
N HIS A 292 -13.14 1.42 16.42
CA HIS A 292 -13.07 1.50 17.88
C HIS A 292 -12.00 0.54 18.42
N PRO A 293 -10.92 1.02 19.06
CA PRO A 293 -10.01 0.14 19.77
C PRO A 293 -10.75 -0.52 20.96
N PRO A 294 -10.43 -1.76 21.33
CA PRO A 294 -10.88 -2.30 22.61
C PRO A 294 -10.36 -1.39 23.73
N LYS A 295 -11.26 -0.89 24.58
CA LYS A 295 -10.89 0.04 25.67
C LYS A 295 -9.82 -0.57 26.57
N ARG A 296 -8.59 -0.09 26.45
CA ARG A 296 -7.50 -0.28 27.42
C ARG A 296 -6.80 1.07 27.59
N THR A 297 -7.10 1.74 28.69
CA THR A 297 -6.33 2.90 29.15
C THR A 297 -4.94 2.44 29.57
N LEU A 298 -3.91 3.25 29.34
CA LEU A 298 -2.52 3.00 29.76
C LEU A 298 -2.31 3.11 31.29
N GLU A 299 -3.37 2.98 32.08
CA GLU A 299 -3.39 3.18 33.54
C GLU A 299 -3.58 1.88 34.34
N GLU A 300 -3.43 0.70 33.72
CA GLU A 300 -3.52 -0.61 34.39
C GLU A 300 -2.14 -1.29 34.59
N THR A 301 -1.14 -0.52 35.02
CA THR A 301 0.15 -1.01 35.52
C THR A 301 0.55 -0.41 36.87
N THR A 302 -0.39 -0.36 37.81
CA THR A 302 -0.12 -0.29 39.27
C THR A 302 -1.12 -1.14 40.05
N ALA A 303 -0.67 -1.76 41.14
CA ALA A 303 -1.33 -2.89 41.79
C ALA A 303 -2.52 -2.53 42.73
N ASP A 304 -3.20 -1.40 42.52
CA ASP A 304 -4.13 -0.83 43.53
C ASP A 304 -5.63 -1.16 43.33
N THR A 305 -6.04 -1.69 42.17
CA THR A 305 -7.47 -1.97 41.91
C THR A 305 -8.01 -3.17 42.72
N ALA A 306 -7.13 -4.07 43.19
CA ALA A 306 -7.50 -5.18 44.07
C ALA A 306 -7.93 -4.71 45.49
N ALA A 307 -7.35 -3.62 46.00
CA ALA A 307 -7.60 -3.16 47.37
C ALA A 307 -8.98 -2.49 47.56
N ARG A 308 -9.52 -1.86 46.50
CA ARG A 308 -10.81 -1.13 46.60
C ARG A 308 -12.04 -2.03 46.56
N LYS A 309 -11.98 -3.17 45.86
CA LYS A 309 -13.13 -4.08 45.72
C LYS A 309 -13.38 -4.98 46.95
N ALA A 310 -12.41 -5.06 47.86
CA ALA A 310 -12.49 -5.83 49.10
C ALA A 310 -13.12 -5.06 50.29
N ARG A 311 -13.42 -3.75 50.15
CA ARG A 311 -13.96 -2.89 51.22
C ARG A 311 -15.42 -2.47 51.07
N SER A 312 -16.11 -2.88 50.00
CA SER A 312 -17.51 -2.50 49.74
C SER A 312 -18.49 -3.67 49.75
N VAL A 313 -18.11 -4.82 50.33
CA VAL A 313 -18.97 -6.02 50.40
C VAL A 313 -18.99 -6.56 51.84
N SER A 314 -19.41 -5.69 52.76
CA SER A 314 -19.73 -6.05 54.14
C SER A 314 -20.48 -4.91 54.84
N ASN A 315 -21.67 -4.58 54.33
CA ASN A 315 -22.82 -4.16 55.14
C ASN A 315 -24.12 -4.26 54.32
N ASP A 316 -25.21 -4.43 55.06
CA ASP A 316 -26.63 -4.34 54.67
C ASP A 316 -27.31 -5.62 54.14
N LEU A 317 -27.44 -6.57 55.05
CA LEU A 317 -28.61 -7.47 55.13
C LEU A 317 -29.63 -6.89 56.12
N SER A 318 -30.81 -6.49 55.65
CA SER A 318 -32.15 -6.79 56.22
C SER A 318 -33.20 -5.69 55.96
N LYS A 319 -34.30 -6.06 55.28
CA LYS A 319 -35.69 -6.06 55.80
C LYS A 319 -36.75 -6.08 54.67
N ASP A 320 -37.45 -7.21 54.62
CA ASP A 320 -38.92 -7.37 54.69
C ASP A 320 -39.89 -6.66 53.73
N ASN A 321 -40.78 -7.50 53.17
CA ASN A 321 -42.24 -7.31 52.93
C ASN A 321 -42.69 -6.31 51.84
N ASP A 322 -43.77 -6.52 51.07
CA ASP A 322 -44.82 -7.54 50.90
C ASP A 322 -45.77 -6.98 49.79
N SER A 323 -46.60 -7.83 49.15
CA SER A 323 -47.69 -7.51 48.21
C SER A 323 -47.34 -6.80 46.87
N GLY A 324 -47.98 -7.08 45.73
CA GLY A 324 -48.95 -8.12 45.36
C GLY A 324 -49.69 -7.77 44.06
N VAL A 325 -50.10 -8.79 43.27
CA VAL A 325 -51.28 -8.82 42.35
C VAL A 325 -51.29 -7.86 41.11
N ASN A 326 -51.78 -8.17 39.88
CA ASN A 326 -52.04 -9.40 39.08
C ASN A 326 -52.58 -8.99 37.67
N ILE A 327 -52.59 -9.89 36.65
CA ILE A 327 -53.40 -9.86 35.38
C ILE A 327 -52.98 -8.76 34.33
N THR A 328 -52.89 -8.93 32.99
CA THR A 328 -53.67 -9.74 32.02
C THR A 328 -52.90 -10.17 30.74
N ALA A 329 -53.29 -11.32 30.20
CA ALA A 329 -52.99 -11.96 28.90
C ALA A 329 -53.18 -11.07 27.63
N CYS A 330 -52.67 -11.40 26.43
CA CYS A 330 -53.00 -12.54 25.53
C CYS A 330 -51.98 -12.61 24.34
N ARG A 331 -51.83 -13.65 23.49
CA ARG A 331 -52.42 -15.01 23.35
C ARG A 331 -51.43 -15.94 22.59
N LYS A 332 -51.70 -17.26 22.61
CA LYS A 332 -50.96 -18.37 21.94
C LYS A 332 -50.97 -18.25 20.40
N ILE A 333 -50.12 -18.96 19.65
CA ILE A 333 -50.33 -20.36 19.17
C ILE A 333 -49.01 -21.18 19.18
N HIS A 334 -49.13 -22.51 19.32
CA HIS A 334 -48.07 -23.53 19.42
C HIS A 334 -48.39 -24.72 18.48
N ILE A 335 -47.61 -25.82 18.59
CA ILE A 335 -47.76 -27.18 17.96
C ILE A 335 -46.99 -27.35 16.63
N THR A 336 -46.09 -28.34 16.40
CA THR A 336 -45.32 -29.28 17.28
C THR A 336 -44.06 -29.83 16.57
N GLU A 337 -43.22 -30.51 17.35
CA GLU A 337 -42.40 -31.73 17.13
C GLU A 337 -42.70 -32.58 15.84
N ASP A 338 -41.75 -33.34 15.25
CA ASP A 338 -41.05 -34.45 15.90
C ASP A 338 -39.73 -34.98 15.21
N THR A 339 -39.15 -36.01 15.81
CA THR A 339 -37.79 -36.58 15.68
C THR A 339 -37.61 -37.75 14.68
N HIS A 340 -36.39 -37.98 14.13
CA HIS A 340 -35.56 -39.20 14.35
C HIS A 340 -34.31 -39.38 13.40
N THR A 341 -33.25 -40.00 13.94
CA THR A 341 -32.09 -40.61 13.23
C THR A 341 -32.15 -42.15 13.26
N PRO A 342 -31.47 -42.87 12.33
CA PRO A 342 -30.20 -43.61 12.63
C PRO A 342 -29.15 -43.51 11.47
N LEU A 343 -27.81 -43.57 11.62
CA LEU A 343 -26.81 -44.47 12.24
C LEU A 343 -26.18 -45.56 11.31
N TYR A 344 -24.90 -45.87 11.56
CA TYR A 344 -23.97 -46.85 10.92
C TYR A 344 -23.34 -46.48 9.55
N SER A 345 -22.08 -46.83 9.23
CA SER A 345 -21.03 -47.61 9.94
C SER A 345 -19.58 -47.15 9.62
N GLU A 346 -18.64 -47.67 10.42
CA GLU A 346 -17.18 -47.43 10.38
C GLU A 346 -16.46 -48.10 9.18
N ALA A 347 -15.25 -47.62 8.84
CA ALA A 347 -14.06 -48.48 8.69
C ALA A 347 -12.76 -47.64 8.58
N SER A 348 -11.68 -48.13 9.19
CA SER A 348 -10.37 -47.50 9.23
C SER A 348 -9.42 -48.01 8.13
N SER A 349 -8.44 -47.20 7.75
CA SER A 349 -7.01 -47.57 7.83
C SER A 349 -6.11 -46.44 7.35
N GLY A 350 -5.09 -46.12 8.14
CA GLY A 350 -3.98 -45.28 7.68
C GLY A 350 -2.89 -46.14 7.04
N HIS A 351 -2.13 -45.56 6.12
CA HIS A 351 -0.79 -46.05 5.77
C HIS A 351 0.11 -44.87 5.39
N ALA A 352 1.10 -44.60 6.24
CA ALA A 352 2.20 -43.71 5.89
C ALA A 352 3.22 -44.46 5.02
N ARG A 353 3.71 -43.85 3.93
CA ARG A 353 4.96 -44.27 3.29
C ARG A 353 5.82 -43.07 2.89
N LYS A 354 7.11 -43.23 3.16
CA LYS A 354 8.20 -42.25 3.02
C LYS A 354 8.86 -42.34 1.62
N LYS A 355 9.55 -41.24 1.25
CA LYS A 355 10.64 -41.14 0.25
C LYS A 355 10.20 -41.37 -1.20
N THR A 356 10.74 -40.66 -2.19
CA THR A 356 12.17 -40.43 -2.44
C THR A 356 12.48 -39.09 -3.12
N ASP A 357 13.58 -38.45 -2.70
CA ASP A 357 14.32 -37.50 -3.54
C ASP A 357 14.81 -38.16 -4.84
N ARG A 358 14.86 -37.37 -5.91
CA ARG A 358 15.79 -37.57 -7.02
C ARG A 358 16.28 -36.22 -7.54
N GLN A 359 17.55 -35.93 -7.23
CA GLN A 359 18.35 -35.00 -8.01
C GLN A 359 18.48 -35.54 -9.44
N LEU A 360 18.44 -34.64 -10.42
CA LEU A 360 19.05 -34.84 -11.73
C LEU A 360 19.56 -33.49 -12.20
N GLU A 361 20.86 -33.39 -12.39
CA GLU A 361 21.52 -32.23 -12.96
C GLU A 361 21.15 -32.10 -14.44
N ASN A 362 21.10 -30.87 -14.95
CA ASN A 362 21.60 -30.63 -16.30
C ASN A 362 22.10 -29.20 -16.47
N GLN A 363 23.30 -29.06 -17.02
CA GLN A 363 23.89 -27.76 -17.35
C GLN A 363 23.36 -27.28 -18.71
N GLY A 364 23.16 -25.97 -18.87
CA GLY A 364 22.69 -25.40 -20.13
C GLY A 364 22.87 -23.88 -20.17
N VAL A 365 23.89 -23.42 -20.92
CA VAL A 365 24.19 -22.00 -21.12
C VAL A 365 23.24 -21.40 -22.18
N GLY A 366 22.68 -20.23 -21.91
CA GLY A 366 21.89 -19.47 -22.88
C GLY A 366 21.40 -18.13 -22.31
N GLY A 367 21.79 -17.01 -22.94
CA GLY A 367 21.51 -15.67 -22.40
C GLY A 367 20.03 -15.30 -22.44
N GLY A 368 19.52 -14.79 -21.31
CA GLY A 368 18.14 -14.31 -21.19
C GLY A 368 18.03 -12.79 -21.32
N THR A 369 17.29 -12.33 -22.33
CA THR A 369 16.75 -10.96 -22.36
C THR A 369 15.68 -10.81 -21.28
N GLN A 370 15.81 -9.80 -20.41
CA GLN A 370 14.84 -9.60 -19.34
C GLN A 370 13.51 -9.06 -19.88
N SER A 371 12.46 -9.85 -19.75
CA SER A 371 11.08 -9.46 -20.07
C SER A 371 10.47 -8.65 -18.93
N VAL A 372 9.91 -7.48 -19.26
CA VAL A 372 9.29 -6.56 -18.29
C VAL A 372 7.95 -7.13 -17.83
N VAL A 373 7.92 -7.78 -16.67
CA VAL A 373 6.69 -8.35 -16.09
C VAL A 373 5.81 -7.23 -15.53
N SER A 374 4.84 -6.76 -16.34
CA SER A 374 3.88 -5.75 -15.88
C SER A 374 2.95 -6.29 -14.78
N CYS A 375 2.68 -5.46 -13.77
CA CYS A 375 2.07 -5.88 -12.50
C CYS A 375 0.67 -6.49 -12.64
N LEU A 376 0.56 -7.79 -12.35
CA LEU A 376 -0.67 -8.44 -11.94
C LEU A 376 -0.39 -9.42 -10.80
N THR A 377 -1.09 -9.22 -9.68
CA THR A 377 -0.94 -9.81 -8.33
C THR A 377 0.24 -9.31 -7.50
N ASP A 378 -0.06 -8.45 -6.51
CA ASP A 378 0.73 -8.36 -5.28
C ASP A 378 0.80 -9.75 -4.65
N LEU A 379 2.01 -10.30 -4.50
CA LEU A 379 2.28 -11.45 -3.65
C LEU A 379 3.52 -11.15 -2.82
N VAL A 380 3.30 -11.00 -1.52
CA VAL A 380 4.35 -10.97 -0.50
C VAL A 380 5.05 -12.33 -0.54
N SER A 381 6.36 -12.33 -0.83
CA SER A 381 7.18 -13.52 -0.59
C SER A 381 7.72 -13.45 0.84
N ASP A 382 7.23 -14.33 1.70
CA ASP A 382 7.95 -14.66 2.93
C ASP A 382 9.22 -15.44 2.57
N CYS A 383 10.34 -15.13 3.24
CA CYS A 383 11.57 -15.90 3.14
C CYS A 383 11.84 -16.62 4.46
N HIS A 384 11.99 -17.95 4.39
CA HIS A 384 12.42 -18.75 5.54
C HIS A 384 13.94 -18.70 5.66
N SER A 385 14.43 -18.43 6.86
CA SER A 385 15.84 -18.52 7.22
C SER A 385 16.34 -19.96 7.15
N VAL A 386 17.54 -20.16 6.60
CA VAL A 386 18.33 -21.38 6.81
C VAL A 386 19.65 -20.94 7.46
N GLU A 387 19.95 -21.52 8.61
CA GLU A 387 21.13 -21.20 9.40
C GLU A 387 22.39 -21.77 8.73
N HIS A 388 23.45 -20.97 8.62
CA HIS A 388 24.80 -21.49 8.49
C HIS A 388 25.77 -20.70 9.38
N THR A 389 26.48 -21.46 10.21
CA THR A 389 27.46 -20.98 11.19
C THR A 389 28.87 -20.95 10.59
N SER A 390 29.57 -19.83 10.71
CA SER A 390 31.04 -19.80 10.66
C SER A 390 31.60 -18.61 11.45
N THR A 391 32.60 -18.89 12.27
CA THR A 391 33.30 -17.97 13.19
C THR A 391 34.42 -17.18 12.49
N PRO A 392 34.99 -16.14 13.12
CA PRO A 392 35.73 -15.07 12.43
C PRO A 392 37.26 -15.23 12.50
N ASP A 393 37.93 -14.46 11.64
CA ASP A 393 39.26 -13.80 11.73
C ASP A 393 39.28 -12.81 10.53
N ASP A 394 39.98 -11.67 10.46
CA ASP A 394 41.05 -11.12 11.31
C ASP A 394 41.06 -9.56 11.23
N LEU A 395 41.92 -8.91 12.02
CA LEU A 395 41.99 -7.45 12.22
C LEU A 395 42.71 -6.65 11.11
N ALA A 396 42.27 -5.41 10.86
CA ALA A 396 43.12 -4.34 10.31
C ALA A 396 42.58 -2.93 10.65
N GLU A 397 43.34 -2.16 11.44
CA GLU A 397 43.05 -0.77 11.79
C GLU A 397 43.46 0.18 10.64
N SER A 398 42.71 1.27 10.42
CA SER A 398 43.32 2.52 9.91
C SER A 398 42.53 3.79 10.27
N ASN A 399 43.19 4.62 11.08
CA ASN A 399 43.06 6.06 11.31
C ASN A 399 41.83 6.81 10.75
N CYS A 400 41.00 7.29 11.68
CA CYS A 400 40.08 8.42 11.43
C CYS A 400 40.76 9.73 11.87
N GLU A 401 41.00 10.66 10.94
CA GLU A 401 41.37 12.05 11.28
C GLU A 401 40.13 12.94 11.42
N GLU A 402 40.15 13.86 12.39
CA GLU A 402 39.03 14.76 12.71
C GLU A 402 38.84 15.88 11.66
N GLY A 403 37.92 15.68 10.72
CA GLY A 403 37.51 16.67 9.73
C GLY A 403 36.51 17.69 10.27
N LYS A 404 36.97 18.91 10.60
CA LYS A 404 36.13 20.03 11.11
C LYS A 404 34.91 20.35 10.24
N ILE A 405 33.77 20.52 10.90
CA ILE A 405 32.53 21.09 10.34
C ILE A 405 32.81 22.47 9.76
N LYS A 406 32.47 22.68 8.49
CA LYS A 406 32.34 24.01 7.87
C LYS A 406 30.88 24.30 7.57
N THR A 407 30.28 25.17 8.35
CA THR A 407 28.98 25.77 8.05
C THR A 407 29.18 26.79 6.92
N THR A 408 28.77 26.47 5.70
CA THR A 408 28.68 27.44 4.60
C THR A 408 27.26 27.96 4.50
N GLU A 409 27.10 29.26 4.72
CA GLU A 409 25.86 29.98 4.49
C GLU A 409 25.50 29.92 3.00
N ILE A 410 24.29 29.48 2.69
CA ILE A 410 23.79 29.39 1.32
C ILE A 410 23.08 30.71 0.99
N HIS A 411 23.68 31.50 0.10
CA HIS A 411 22.97 32.61 -0.52
C HIS A 411 21.88 32.07 -1.47
N PRO A 412 20.66 32.65 -1.48
CA PRO A 412 19.60 32.20 -2.36
C PRO A 412 19.87 32.67 -3.80
N GLU A 413 20.27 31.75 -4.67
CA GLU A 413 20.14 32.00 -6.11
C GLU A 413 18.67 32.05 -6.52
N ALA A 414 18.35 32.94 -7.44
CA ALA A 414 16.98 33.30 -7.77
C ALA A 414 16.20 32.11 -8.35
N VAL A 415 15.12 31.70 -7.65
CA VAL A 415 14.10 30.84 -8.21
C VAL A 415 13.45 31.58 -9.37
N MET A 416 13.66 31.11 -10.60
CA MET A 416 12.87 31.58 -11.74
C MET A 416 11.43 31.11 -11.53
N GLU A 417 10.50 32.06 -11.33
CA GLU A 417 9.07 31.78 -11.39
C GLU A 417 8.75 31.21 -12.77
N SER A 418 8.41 29.92 -12.84
CA SER A 418 7.85 29.32 -14.04
C SER A 418 6.38 29.67 -14.15
N ASP A 419 5.97 30.20 -15.31
CA ASP A 419 4.57 30.48 -15.61
C ASP A 419 3.68 29.25 -15.34
N PRO A 420 2.46 29.43 -14.79
CA PRO A 420 1.55 28.31 -14.58
C PRO A 420 1.25 27.61 -15.91
N PRO A 421 1.21 26.26 -15.93
CA PRO A 421 1.12 25.48 -17.16
C PRO A 421 -0.15 25.85 -17.95
N LYS A 422 0.04 26.21 -19.22
CA LYS A 422 -1.04 26.69 -20.10
C LYS A 422 -2.17 25.67 -20.16
N SER A 423 -3.37 26.14 -19.81
CA SER A 423 -4.63 25.38 -19.97
C SER A 423 -4.89 25.09 -21.44
N SER A 424 -4.42 23.94 -21.92
CA SER A 424 -4.74 23.43 -23.26
C SER A 424 -6.23 23.07 -23.31
N SER A 425 -6.97 23.83 -24.12
CA SER A 425 -8.42 23.75 -24.30
C SER A 425 -8.88 22.66 -25.27
N GLN A 426 -8.01 21.72 -25.63
CA GLN A 426 -8.39 20.60 -26.50
C GLN A 426 -9.35 19.64 -25.76
N PRO A 427 -10.52 19.33 -26.32
CA PRO A 427 -11.46 18.40 -25.72
C PRO A 427 -10.87 16.99 -25.66
N PHE A 428 -11.09 16.27 -24.56
CA PHE A 428 -10.62 14.89 -24.40
C PHE A 428 -11.23 13.97 -25.46
N VAL A 429 -10.42 13.10 -26.05
CA VAL A 429 -10.91 12.03 -26.94
C VAL A 429 -11.75 11.06 -26.12
N LEU A 430 -13.02 10.92 -26.46
CA LEU A 430 -13.93 9.97 -25.82
C LEU A 430 -13.80 8.60 -26.49
N ASP A 431 -13.79 7.55 -25.68
CA ASP A 431 -13.80 6.17 -26.14
C ASP A 431 -15.16 5.52 -25.83
N HIS A 432 -15.87 5.09 -26.87
CA HIS A 432 -17.22 4.52 -26.76
C HIS A 432 -17.27 3.17 -26.01
N LEU A 433 -16.13 2.46 -25.87
CA LEU A 433 -16.02 1.26 -25.03
C LEU A 433 -15.53 1.55 -23.60
N CYS A 434 -15.17 2.80 -23.28
CA CYS A 434 -14.66 3.13 -21.97
C CYS A 434 -15.81 3.46 -21.01
N THR A 435 -15.98 2.59 -20.02
CA THR A 435 -16.92 2.75 -18.90
C THR A 435 -16.71 4.03 -18.06
N HIS A 436 -15.59 4.74 -18.24
CA HIS A 436 -15.24 5.97 -17.51
C HIS A 436 -15.29 7.24 -18.38
N CYS A 437 -15.37 7.11 -19.72
CA CYS A 437 -15.44 8.28 -20.61
C CYS A 437 -16.71 9.12 -20.42
N PRO A 438 -17.92 8.55 -20.26
CA PRO A 438 -19.15 9.34 -20.08
C PRO A 438 -19.17 10.23 -18.83
N SER A 439 -18.34 9.96 -17.83
CA SER A 439 -18.21 10.78 -16.61
C SER A 439 -17.03 11.76 -16.65
N LEU A 440 -16.18 11.71 -17.69
CA LEU A 440 -14.99 12.54 -17.98
C LEU A 440 -13.94 12.78 -16.86
N GLY A 441 -14.14 12.16 -15.71
CA GLY A 441 -13.09 11.80 -14.78
C GLY A 441 -13.52 10.56 -14.01
N PRO A 442 -12.57 9.75 -13.50
CA PRO A 442 -12.86 9.00 -12.29
C PRO A 442 -13.29 10.00 -11.23
N SER A 443 -14.40 9.74 -10.54
CA SER A 443 -14.72 10.48 -9.32
C SER A 443 -13.51 10.37 -8.41
N GLY A 444 -12.78 11.47 -8.22
CA GLY A 444 -11.64 11.51 -7.32
C GLY A 444 -12.07 10.98 -5.96
N TYR A 445 -11.11 10.47 -5.21
CA TYR A 445 -11.36 10.05 -3.84
C TYR A 445 -12.01 11.20 -3.05
N LYS A 446 -12.79 10.84 -2.01
CA LYS A 446 -13.50 11.81 -1.18
C LYS A 446 -12.52 12.81 -0.55
N GLN A 447 -13.04 13.91 -0.01
CA GLN A 447 -12.20 14.96 0.60
C GLN A 447 -11.32 14.41 1.76
N ASP A 448 -11.73 13.30 2.37
CA ASP A 448 -10.99 12.54 3.40
C ASP A 448 -9.73 11.80 2.89
N ASP A 449 -9.47 11.79 1.57
CA ASP A 449 -8.38 11.05 0.90
C ASP A 449 -7.28 11.98 0.33
N GLU A 450 -7.32 13.28 0.67
CA GLU A 450 -6.37 14.28 0.14
C GLU A 450 -4.97 14.12 0.75
N GLY A 451 -4.86 13.75 2.03
CA GLY A 451 -3.58 13.40 2.64
C GLY A 451 -3.68 13.02 4.12
N LEU A 452 -2.72 12.24 4.59
CA LEU A 452 -2.61 11.88 6.00
C LEU A 452 -1.70 12.87 6.73
N TRP A 453 -2.03 13.25 7.97
CA TRP A 453 -1.11 13.98 8.86
C TRP A 453 -0.05 13.03 9.44
N LEU A 454 0.69 12.41 8.52
CA LEU A 454 1.87 11.58 8.72
C LEU A 454 2.88 11.96 7.64
N HIS A 455 4.06 12.38 8.06
CA HIS A 455 5.12 12.86 7.18
C HIS A 455 6.42 12.14 7.52
N CYS A 456 7.08 11.57 6.51
CA CYS A 456 8.43 11.05 6.67
C CYS A 456 9.43 12.21 6.70
N VAL A 457 10.22 12.33 7.76
CA VAL A 457 11.17 13.43 7.94
C VAL A 457 12.59 13.01 7.54
N ARG A 458 13.03 11.81 7.95
CA ARG A 458 14.43 11.41 7.85
C ARG A 458 14.61 9.90 7.68
N TYR A 459 15.60 9.54 6.86
CA TYR A 459 16.20 8.21 6.79
C TYR A 459 17.71 8.38 7.02
N ALA A 460 18.31 7.56 7.89
CA ALA A 460 19.75 7.60 8.15
C ALA A 460 20.33 6.23 8.49
N SER A 461 21.53 5.95 8.01
CA SER A 461 22.36 4.80 8.40
C SER A 461 23.61 5.29 9.15
N ALA A 462 24.62 4.43 9.31
CA ALA A 462 25.94 4.83 9.80
C ALA A 462 26.77 5.62 8.76
N SER A 463 26.45 5.51 7.46
CA SER A 463 27.25 6.04 6.34
C SER A 463 26.59 7.20 5.59
N TRP A 464 25.27 7.37 5.69
CA TRP A 464 24.52 8.42 5.01
C TRP A 464 23.30 8.87 5.83
N SER A 465 22.81 10.08 5.56
CA SER A 465 21.60 10.61 6.17
C SER A 465 20.94 11.62 5.25
N TYR A 466 19.64 11.45 5.00
CA TYR A 466 18.82 12.38 4.24
C TYR A 466 17.62 12.80 5.06
N GLU A 467 17.26 14.08 5.00
CA GLU A 467 16.11 14.64 5.71
C GLU A 467 15.37 15.67 4.85
N CYS A 468 14.10 15.91 5.18
CA CYS A 468 13.30 16.98 4.61
C CYS A 468 12.70 17.89 5.70
N PRO A 469 12.31 19.13 5.36
CA PRO A 469 11.67 20.04 6.31
C PRO A 469 10.39 19.44 6.91
N LEU A 470 10.03 19.91 8.11
CA LEU A 470 8.72 19.61 8.70
C LEU A 470 7.60 20.26 7.87
N PRO A 471 6.44 19.59 7.72
CA PRO A 471 5.29 20.18 7.05
C PRO A 471 4.64 21.27 7.93
N SER A 472 3.98 22.24 7.31
CA SER A 472 3.39 23.40 8.00
C SER A 472 2.41 23.08 9.12
N TRP A 473 1.75 21.91 9.10
CA TRP A 473 0.85 21.45 10.15
C TRP A 473 1.54 20.88 11.40
N ALA A 474 2.87 20.71 11.36
CA ALA A 474 3.72 20.18 12.42
C ALA A 474 4.66 21.22 13.06
N LEU A 475 4.63 22.46 12.59
CA LEU A 475 5.38 23.60 13.11
C LEU A 475 4.64 24.29 14.28
#